data_AF-A0A8S9BHW9-F1
#
_entry.id   AF-A0A8S9BHW9-F1
#
_cell.length_a   1.000
_cell.length_b   1.000
_cell.length_c   1.000
_cell.angle_alpha   90.00
_cell.angle_beta   90.00
_cell.angle_gamma   90.00
#
_symmetry.space_group_name_H-M   'P 1'
#
loop_
_entity.id
_entity.type
_entity.pdbx_description
1 polymer ?
#
loop_
_entity_poly.entity_id
_entity_poly.type
_entity_poly.pdbx_seq_one_letter_code
_entity_poly.pdbx_strand_id
1 'polypeptide(L)'
;MRLPILRLPALPPNSKPSSAVALLFIIIFLVFIVILFTGAGLAINDIRWVIIITGCASSLALLVCAVWNLYRQRALDYKSSLGNTFILVLSTIPLYTGLYAKLWYPLLNTDIVVSSTDSVNNIRWPSIAVFQRSDWSSQGDLIGNMSKCYLGWYNDTAPQCKTLDPKTFGNNTECTCHELWYNNDEVIDEFEWMGTTYRYMVFNSPPWFLCNTPTYLLSLQTFFNSLLDSSTTNPTLSIAAYDPTLGMQKAFETGYTRMSLINANGIVAVNLGLLYRHNGDGTAAYDYNLSLSSSPNQGIVCDTTSNSTYQYPCHTSLFIQVPSFDRTTLTTQKAMGWTDVIASAGSFFSITQFIAWFLSGQAFLP
;
A
#
# COMPACT_ATOMS: atom_id res chain seq x y z
N MET A 1 46.06 16.01 -31.37
CA MET A 1 46.52 15.30 -30.15
C MET A 1 46.21 13.82 -30.31
N ARG A 2 47.21 13.00 -30.64
CA ARG A 2 47.08 11.53 -30.61
C ARG A 2 47.40 11.10 -29.19
N LEU A 3 46.38 10.67 -28.44
CA LEU A 3 46.60 9.94 -27.19
C LEU A 3 47.42 8.69 -27.52
N PRO A 4 48.52 8.40 -26.80
CA PRO A 4 49.20 7.14 -26.94
C PRO A 4 48.25 6.08 -26.39
N ILE A 5 47.55 5.39 -27.30
CA ILE A 5 46.91 4.13 -26.97
C ILE A 5 48.05 3.25 -26.47
N LEU A 6 48.00 2.90 -25.20
CA LEU A 6 48.80 1.83 -24.60
C LEU A 6 48.42 0.57 -25.39
N ARG A 7 49.08 0.37 -26.54
CA ARG A 7 49.00 -0.87 -27.28
C ARG A 7 49.73 -1.87 -26.39
N LEU A 8 48.93 -2.61 -25.61
CA LEU A 8 49.32 -3.93 -25.16
C LEU A 8 49.95 -4.62 -26.39
N PRO A 9 51.18 -5.17 -26.25
CA PRO A 9 51.96 -5.64 -27.38
C PRO A 9 51.09 -6.57 -28.23
N ALA A 10 51.03 -6.27 -29.53
CA ALA A 10 50.32 -7.08 -30.50
C ALA A 10 50.84 -8.53 -30.36
N LEU A 11 49.96 -9.40 -29.89
CA LEU A 11 50.24 -10.81 -29.66
C LEU A 11 50.54 -11.49 -31.02
N PRO A 12 51.54 -12.39 -31.08
CA PRO A 12 51.81 -13.20 -32.27
C PRO A 12 50.60 -14.04 -32.76
N PRO A 13 50.69 -14.77 -33.89
CA PRO A 13 49.51 -15.35 -34.54
C PRO A 13 49.17 -16.81 -34.18
N ASN A 14 49.96 -17.53 -33.38
CA ASN A 14 49.89 -19.00 -33.30
C ASN A 14 50.25 -19.60 -31.92
N SER A 15 49.34 -19.48 -30.97
CA SER A 15 49.36 -20.31 -29.77
C SER A 15 47.93 -20.59 -29.31
N LYS A 16 47.67 -21.83 -28.89
CA LYS A 16 46.37 -22.23 -28.35
C LYS A 16 46.51 -22.22 -26.82
N PRO A 17 45.56 -21.64 -26.07
CA PRO A 17 45.47 -21.99 -24.66
C PRO A 17 45.30 -23.49 -24.53
N SER A 18 45.85 -24.08 -23.48
CA SER A 18 45.50 -25.46 -23.15
C SER A 18 43.98 -25.51 -22.98
N SER A 19 43.31 -26.35 -23.75
CA SER A 19 41.85 -26.56 -23.68
C SER A 19 41.35 -26.73 -22.24
N ALA A 20 42.20 -27.29 -21.38
CA ALA A 20 41.98 -27.41 -19.93
C ALA A 20 41.70 -26.07 -19.21
N VAL A 21 42.41 -24.98 -19.53
CA VAL A 21 42.22 -23.67 -18.87
C VAL A 21 40.94 -23.00 -19.34
N ALA A 22 40.64 -23.07 -20.63
CA ALA A 22 39.38 -22.53 -21.16
C ALA A 22 38.17 -23.29 -20.59
N LEU A 23 38.28 -24.62 -20.50
CA LEU A 23 37.25 -25.48 -19.91
C LEU A 23 37.07 -25.21 -18.41
N LEU A 24 38.16 -24.97 -17.67
CA LEU A 24 38.10 -24.57 -16.26
C LEU A 24 37.35 -23.25 -16.06
N PHE A 25 37.64 -22.22 -16.88
CA PHE A 25 36.95 -20.93 -16.80
C PHE A 25 35.44 -21.06 -17.05
N ILE A 26 35.05 -21.85 -18.06
CA ILE A 26 33.64 -22.11 -18.37
C ILE A 26 32.96 -22.87 -17.23
N ILE A 27 33.61 -23.88 -16.65
CA ILE A 27 33.03 -24.63 -15.52
C ILE A 27 32.84 -23.72 -14.30
N ILE A 28 33.84 -22.93 -13.92
CA ILE A 28 33.74 -22.00 -12.79
C ILE A 28 32.61 -21.00 -13.02
N PHE A 29 32.49 -20.49 -14.25
CA PHE A 29 31.42 -19.56 -14.61
C PHE A 29 30.03 -20.21 -14.54
N LEU A 30 29.86 -21.42 -15.07
CA LEU A 30 28.58 -22.14 -15.01
C LEU A 30 28.18 -22.47 -13.57
N VAL A 31 29.13 -22.94 -12.74
CA VAL A 31 28.88 -23.21 -11.32
C VAL A 31 28.47 -21.93 -10.59
N PHE A 32 29.15 -20.81 -10.84
CA PHE A 32 28.78 -19.52 -10.27
C PHE A 32 27.38 -19.08 -10.69
N ILE A 33 27.01 -19.21 -11.97
CA ILE A 33 25.66 -18.89 -12.47
C ILE A 33 24.61 -19.72 -11.73
N VAL A 34 24.81 -21.03 -11.59
CA VAL A 34 23.85 -21.91 -10.91
C VAL A 34 23.67 -21.48 -9.45
N ILE A 35 24.76 -21.19 -8.74
CA ILE A 35 24.72 -20.72 -7.34
C ILE A 35 24.02 -19.37 -7.24
N LEU A 36 24.31 -18.45 -8.15
CA LEU A 36 23.70 -17.13 -8.17
C LEU A 36 22.19 -17.20 -8.46
N PHE A 37 21.77 -17.99 -9.46
CA PHE A 37 20.36 -18.15 -9.82
C PHE A 37 19.57 -18.80 -8.68
N THR A 38 20.08 -19.90 -8.13
CA THR A 38 19.43 -20.60 -7.01
C THR A 38 19.38 -19.72 -5.76
N GLY A 39 20.46 -18.99 -5.45
CA GLY A 39 20.51 -18.16 -4.27
C GLY A 39 19.79 -16.82 -4.37
N ALA A 40 19.66 -16.27 -5.57
CA ALA A 40 18.81 -15.09 -5.82
C ALA A 40 17.32 -15.43 -5.83
N GLY A 41 16.94 -16.66 -6.18
CA GLY A 41 15.57 -17.14 -6.03
C GLY A 41 15.12 -17.33 -4.57
N LEU A 42 16.06 -17.61 -3.65
CA LEU A 42 15.75 -17.86 -2.23
C LEU A 42 15.96 -16.63 -1.33
N ALA A 43 16.92 -15.75 -1.67
CA ALA A 43 17.22 -14.49 -0.97
C ALA A 43 17.48 -14.60 0.56
N ILE A 44 17.92 -15.76 1.06
CA ILE A 44 18.22 -16.02 2.48
C ILE A 44 19.61 -15.45 2.86
N ASN A 45 19.75 -14.96 4.10
CA ASN A 45 20.99 -14.34 4.58
C ASN A 45 22.22 -15.27 4.52
N ASP A 46 22.06 -16.57 4.78
CA ASP A 46 23.17 -17.53 4.68
C ASP A 46 23.65 -17.68 3.23
N ILE A 47 22.71 -17.71 2.29
CA ILE A 47 23.01 -17.84 0.86
C ILE A 47 23.72 -16.59 0.33
N ARG A 48 23.44 -15.42 0.90
CA ARG A 48 24.17 -14.19 0.57
C ARG A 48 25.66 -14.34 0.80
N TRP A 49 26.06 -14.86 1.95
CA TRP A 49 27.47 -15.07 2.25
C TRP A 49 28.09 -16.13 1.35
N VAL A 50 27.35 -17.20 1.02
CA VAL A 50 27.80 -18.23 0.06
C VAL A 50 28.08 -17.62 -1.31
N ILE A 51 27.19 -16.79 -1.85
CA ILE A 51 27.39 -16.12 -3.14
C ILE A 51 28.59 -15.17 -3.09
N ILE A 52 28.73 -14.38 -2.03
CA ILE A 52 29.84 -13.43 -1.87
C ILE A 52 31.18 -14.18 -1.78
N ILE A 53 31.29 -15.18 -0.91
CA ILE A 53 32.51 -15.97 -0.72
C ILE A 53 32.87 -16.70 -2.01
N THR A 54 31.89 -17.38 -2.64
CA THR A 54 32.13 -18.14 -3.87
C THR A 54 32.51 -17.22 -5.04
N GLY A 55 31.86 -16.07 -5.17
CA GLY A 55 32.18 -15.06 -6.16
C GLY A 55 33.58 -14.49 -5.98
N CYS A 56 33.94 -14.07 -4.77
CA CYS A 56 35.28 -13.58 -4.45
C CYS A 56 36.36 -14.66 -4.67
N ALA A 57 36.13 -15.90 -4.22
CA ALA A 57 37.06 -17.01 -4.40
C ALA A 57 37.24 -17.36 -5.89
N SER A 58 36.14 -17.38 -6.65
CA SER A 58 36.17 -17.64 -8.10
C SER A 58 36.89 -16.52 -8.85
N SER A 59 36.59 -15.25 -8.55
CA SER A 59 37.29 -14.10 -9.15
C SER A 59 38.79 -14.13 -8.85
N LEU A 60 39.17 -14.41 -7.60
CA LEU A 60 40.58 -14.52 -7.22
C LEU A 60 41.27 -15.69 -7.93
N ALA A 61 40.66 -16.86 -7.96
CA ALA A 61 41.22 -18.05 -8.63
C ALA A 61 41.42 -17.80 -10.13
N LEU A 62 40.42 -17.24 -10.80
CA LEU A 62 40.50 -16.92 -12.23
C LEU A 62 41.55 -15.85 -12.52
N LEU A 63 41.66 -14.82 -11.66
CA LEU A 63 42.67 -13.76 -11.81
C LEU A 63 44.09 -14.30 -11.59
N VAL A 64 44.30 -15.15 -10.57
CA VAL A 64 45.58 -15.82 -10.33
C VAL A 64 45.94 -16.73 -11.52
N CYS A 65 45.00 -17.51 -12.03
CA CYS A 65 45.23 -18.33 -13.23
C CYS A 65 45.57 -17.50 -14.46
N ALA A 66 44.90 -16.37 -14.66
CA ALA A 66 45.18 -15.46 -15.77
C ALA A 66 46.58 -14.82 -15.65
N VAL A 67 46.92 -14.27 -14.49
CA VAL A 67 48.23 -13.65 -14.22
C VAL A 67 49.36 -14.68 -14.29
N TRP A 68 49.16 -15.87 -13.73
CA TRP A 68 50.16 -16.94 -13.78
C TRP A 68 50.44 -17.41 -15.21
N ASN A 69 49.39 -17.52 -16.05
CA ASN A 69 49.58 -17.81 -17.47
C ASN A 69 50.31 -16.70 -18.22
N LEU A 70 50.04 -15.43 -17.89
CA LEU A 70 50.76 -14.28 -18.45
C LEU A 70 52.23 -14.27 -18.02
N TYR A 71 52.52 -14.51 -16.75
CA TYR A 71 53.88 -14.49 -16.18
C TYR A 71 54.78 -15.60 -16.74
N ARG A 72 54.22 -16.79 -17.02
CA ARG A 72 54.98 -17.93 -17.56
C ARG A 72 55.45 -17.76 -19.01
N GLN A 73 55.27 -16.59 -19.64
CA GLN A 73 55.73 -16.28 -21.01
C GLN A 73 55.43 -17.39 -22.05
N ARG A 74 54.31 -18.10 -21.91
CA ARG A 74 53.64 -18.60 -23.11
C ARG A 74 52.85 -17.41 -23.62
N ALA A 75 53.40 -16.66 -24.58
CA ALA A 75 52.66 -15.64 -25.30
C ALA A 75 51.41 -16.33 -25.87
N LEU A 76 50.30 -16.21 -25.13
CA LEU A 76 49.05 -16.82 -25.49
C LEU A 76 48.43 -15.90 -26.53
N ASP A 77 48.74 -16.18 -27.79
CA ASP A 77 48.07 -15.67 -28.98
C ASP A 77 46.60 -16.10 -28.98
N TYR A 78 45.82 -15.43 -28.13
CA TYR A 78 44.39 -15.67 -28.07
C TYR A 78 43.76 -15.23 -29.40
N LYS A 79 43.02 -16.13 -30.05
CA LYS A 79 42.00 -15.67 -31.01
C LYS A 79 41.12 -14.68 -30.27
N SER A 80 40.87 -13.52 -30.88
CA SER A 80 40.15 -12.41 -30.25
C SER A 80 38.79 -12.84 -29.66
N SER A 81 38.14 -13.87 -30.23
CA SER A 81 36.91 -14.49 -29.68
C SER A 81 37.08 -15.20 -28.34
N LEU A 82 38.23 -15.85 -28.13
CA LEU A 82 38.51 -16.51 -26.86
C LEU A 82 38.95 -15.47 -25.81
N GLY A 83 39.72 -14.46 -26.22
CA GLY A 83 40.07 -13.32 -25.37
C GLY A 83 38.83 -12.57 -24.86
N ASN A 84 37.83 -12.36 -25.71
CA ASN A 84 36.54 -11.82 -25.33
C ASN A 84 35.85 -12.65 -24.23
N THR A 85 35.85 -13.97 -24.38
CA THR A 85 35.24 -14.88 -23.40
C THR A 85 35.94 -14.80 -22.03
N PHE A 86 37.28 -14.73 -22.01
CA PHE A 86 38.03 -14.58 -20.76
C PHE A 86 37.73 -13.26 -20.06
N ILE A 87 37.73 -12.14 -20.81
CA ILE A 87 37.45 -10.81 -20.25
C ILE A 87 36.00 -10.73 -19.76
N LEU A 88 35.05 -11.32 -20.50
CA LEU A 88 33.66 -11.41 -20.09
C LEU A 88 33.52 -12.16 -18.75
N VAL A 89 34.08 -13.35 -18.63
CA VAL A 89 33.97 -14.14 -17.39
C VAL A 89 34.65 -13.44 -16.21
N LEU A 90 35.85 -12.88 -16.41
CA LEU A 90 36.60 -12.16 -15.38
C LEU A 90 35.88 -10.90 -14.89
N SER A 91 35.08 -10.24 -15.74
CA SER A 91 34.33 -9.04 -15.37
C SER A 91 32.93 -9.36 -14.83
N THR A 92 32.27 -10.39 -15.35
CA THR A 92 30.88 -10.73 -14.99
C THR A 92 30.76 -11.23 -13.55
N ILE A 93 31.63 -12.17 -13.13
CA ILE A 93 31.58 -12.74 -11.78
C ILE A 93 31.70 -11.67 -10.67
N PRO A 94 32.72 -10.79 -10.66
CA PRO A 94 32.83 -9.77 -9.61
C PRO A 94 31.71 -8.73 -9.70
N LEU A 95 31.29 -8.34 -10.90
CA LEU A 95 30.17 -7.40 -11.09
C LEU A 95 28.87 -7.97 -10.49
N TYR A 96 28.53 -9.21 -10.83
CA TYR A 96 27.31 -9.86 -10.37
C TYR A 96 27.34 -10.15 -8.87
N THR A 97 28.52 -10.48 -8.33
CA THR A 97 28.72 -10.61 -6.88
C THR A 97 28.47 -9.27 -6.18
N GLY A 98 28.96 -8.17 -6.74
CA GLY A 98 28.73 -6.82 -6.24
C GLY A 98 27.26 -6.39 -6.33
N LEU A 99 26.62 -6.61 -7.48
CA LEU A 99 25.19 -6.33 -7.70
C LEU A 99 24.32 -7.14 -6.74
N TYR A 100 24.63 -8.43 -6.55
CA TYR A 100 23.91 -9.25 -5.59
C TYR A 100 24.05 -8.69 -4.17
N ALA A 101 25.28 -8.39 -3.73
CA ALA A 101 25.55 -7.96 -2.36
C ALA A 101 24.99 -6.57 -2.01
N LYS A 102 24.96 -5.65 -2.98
CA LYS A 102 24.62 -4.23 -2.76
C LYS A 102 23.25 -3.82 -3.28
N LEU A 103 22.70 -4.52 -4.28
CA LEU A 103 21.46 -4.13 -4.94
C LEU A 103 20.39 -5.24 -4.81
N TRP A 104 20.65 -6.43 -5.35
CA TRP A 104 19.61 -7.45 -5.44
C TRP A 104 19.22 -8.02 -4.07
N TYR A 105 20.18 -8.43 -3.23
CA TYR A 105 19.88 -8.97 -1.90
C TYR A 105 19.07 -8.01 -0.99
N PRO A 106 19.44 -6.72 -0.83
CA PRO A 106 18.66 -5.82 0.00
C PRO A 106 17.28 -5.53 -0.61
N LEU A 107 17.16 -5.35 -1.94
CA LEU A 107 15.87 -5.04 -2.57
C LEU A 107 14.91 -6.25 -2.60
N LEU A 108 15.42 -7.47 -2.74
CA LEU A 108 14.62 -8.69 -2.63
C LEU A 108 14.04 -8.91 -1.22
N ASN A 109 14.67 -8.32 -0.20
CA ASN A 109 14.26 -8.47 1.20
C ASN A 109 13.52 -7.25 1.75
N THR A 110 13.58 -6.10 1.08
CA THR A 110 12.90 -4.88 1.52
C THR A 110 11.45 -4.87 1.05
N ASP A 111 10.53 -4.69 1.98
CA ASP A 111 9.12 -4.45 1.69
C ASP A 111 8.90 -2.96 1.42
N ILE A 112 8.16 -2.66 0.35
CA ILE A 112 7.72 -1.32 -0.02
C ILE A 112 6.20 -1.29 -0.11
N VAL A 113 5.63 -0.12 0.20
CA VAL A 113 4.20 0.12 0.01
C VAL A 113 4.00 0.66 -1.39
N VAL A 114 3.29 -0.09 -2.22
CA VAL A 114 2.94 0.30 -3.58
C VAL A 114 1.50 0.78 -3.60
N SER A 115 1.30 1.99 -4.12
CA SER A 115 0.00 2.58 -4.35
C SER A 115 -0.41 2.37 -5.79
N SER A 116 -1.59 1.78 -6.01
CA SER A 116 -2.18 1.62 -7.34
C SER A 116 -3.64 2.10 -7.32
N THR A 117 -4.07 2.76 -8.39
CA THR A 117 -5.45 3.24 -8.51
C THR A 117 -6.22 2.34 -9.46
N ASP A 118 -7.35 1.81 -8.99
CA ASP A 118 -8.30 1.04 -9.78
C ASP A 118 -9.73 1.55 -9.56
N SER A 119 -10.64 1.23 -10.48
CA SER A 119 -12.06 1.56 -10.36
C SER A 119 -12.87 0.31 -10.05
N VAL A 120 -13.83 0.46 -9.14
CA VAL A 120 -14.74 -0.63 -8.75
C VAL A 120 -16.17 -0.32 -9.19
N ASN A 121 -16.94 -1.36 -9.50
CA ASN A 121 -18.33 -1.18 -9.96
C ASN A 121 -19.30 -0.92 -8.81
N ASN A 122 -18.99 -1.44 -7.62
CA ASN A 122 -19.79 -1.29 -6.42
C ASN A 122 -18.90 -1.31 -5.18
N ILE A 123 -19.40 -0.70 -4.12
CA ILE A 123 -18.74 -0.65 -2.82
C ILE A 123 -19.73 -0.98 -1.74
N ARG A 124 -19.26 -1.45 -0.60
CA ARG A 124 -20.09 -1.54 0.61
C ARG A 124 -20.18 -0.16 1.24
N TRP A 125 -21.37 0.18 1.75
CA TRP A 125 -21.49 1.33 2.64
C TRP A 125 -20.65 1.09 3.89
N PRO A 126 -19.87 2.08 4.37
CA PRO A 126 -19.16 1.97 5.63
C PRO A 126 -20.13 1.86 6.80
N SER A 127 -19.64 1.33 7.91
CA SER A 127 -20.27 1.56 9.21
C SER A 127 -19.79 2.89 9.77
N ILE A 128 -20.69 3.61 10.42
CA ILE A 128 -20.41 4.95 10.95
C ILE A 128 -20.71 4.95 12.43
N ALA A 129 -19.79 5.46 13.24
CA ALA A 129 -19.98 5.63 14.67
C ALA A 129 -19.88 7.11 15.02
N VAL A 130 -20.79 7.56 15.88
CA VAL A 130 -20.80 8.90 16.46
C VAL A 130 -20.43 8.78 17.93
N PHE A 131 -19.43 9.53 18.36
CA PHE A 131 -18.84 9.46 19.69
C PHE A 131 -19.03 10.77 20.44
N GLN A 132 -19.33 10.62 21.73
CA GLN A 132 -19.31 11.64 22.76
C GLN A 132 -18.24 11.24 23.78
N ARG A 133 -17.33 12.16 24.06
CA ARG A 133 -16.27 12.04 25.04
C ARG A 133 -16.84 12.38 26.42
N SER A 134 -16.68 11.49 27.40
CA SER A 134 -17.40 11.62 28.69
C SER A 134 -16.87 12.73 29.60
N ASP A 135 -15.63 13.16 29.41
CA ASP A 135 -14.95 14.20 30.21
C ASP A 135 -15.05 15.61 29.60
N TRP A 136 -15.68 15.77 28.43
CA TRP A 136 -15.75 17.05 27.71
C TRP A 136 -17.15 17.66 27.74
N SER A 137 -17.31 18.73 28.52
CA SER A 137 -18.58 19.44 28.73
C SER A 137 -19.11 20.22 27.52
N SER A 138 -18.31 20.46 26.48
CA SER A 138 -18.73 21.23 25.28
C SER A 138 -19.30 20.34 24.16
N GLN A 139 -19.67 19.10 24.50
CA GLN A 139 -20.23 18.13 23.56
C GLN A 139 -21.74 17.96 23.74
N GLY A 140 -22.40 17.56 22.66
CA GLY A 140 -23.80 17.15 22.72
C GLY A 140 -23.92 15.83 23.48
N ASP A 141 -24.93 15.71 24.33
CA ASP A 141 -25.23 14.48 25.04
C ASP A 141 -26.07 13.56 24.16
N LEU A 142 -25.50 12.46 23.68
CA LEU A 142 -26.15 11.56 22.72
C LEU A 142 -27.42 10.95 23.32
N ILE A 143 -28.51 11.05 22.57
CA ILE A 143 -29.80 10.46 22.92
C ILE A 143 -30.02 9.21 22.08
N GLY A 144 -30.28 8.11 22.78
CA GLY A 144 -30.73 6.88 22.14
C GLY A 144 -32.20 6.90 21.73
N ASN A 145 -32.61 5.93 20.91
CA ASN A 145 -34.01 5.66 20.49
C ASN A 145 -34.65 6.70 19.58
N MET A 146 -33.85 7.51 18.90
CA MET A 146 -34.35 8.58 18.04
C MET A 146 -33.61 8.70 16.71
N SER A 147 -32.56 7.92 16.48
CA SER A 147 -31.75 8.10 15.28
C SER A 147 -32.52 7.74 14.00
N LYS A 148 -32.22 8.41 12.89
CA LYS A 148 -32.87 8.17 11.60
C LYS A 148 -31.88 7.92 10.46
N CYS A 149 -32.27 7.04 9.54
CA CYS A 149 -31.44 6.58 8.43
C CYS A 149 -32.20 6.66 7.11
N TYR A 150 -31.62 7.28 6.10
CA TYR A 150 -32.18 7.30 4.75
C TYR A 150 -31.10 7.06 3.71
N LEU A 151 -31.44 6.27 2.71
CA LEU A 151 -30.68 6.16 1.48
C LEU A 151 -31.38 7.02 0.43
N GLY A 152 -30.67 7.99 -0.15
CA GLY A 152 -31.25 9.07 -0.95
C GLY A 152 -31.69 10.27 -0.10
N TRP A 153 -32.65 11.05 -0.62
CA TRP A 153 -33.17 12.21 0.10
C TRP A 153 -34.01 11.81 1.31
N TYR A 154 -34.16 12.75 2.25
CA TYR A 154 -34.99 12.55 3.44
C TYR A 154 -36.44 12.26 3.05
N ASN A 155 -36.91 11.05 3.37
CA ASN A 155 -38.29 10.63 3.13
C ASN A 155 -38.73 9.57 4.16
N ASP A 156 -39.49 10.00 5.17
CA ASP A 156 -40.06 9.11 6.20
C ASP A 156 -41.07 8.10 5.66
N THR A 157 -41.63 8.35 4.47
CA THR A 157 -42.63 7.46 3.85
C THR A 157 -42.03 6.41 2.93
N ALA A 158 -40.70 6.43 2.74
CA ALA A 158 -40.00 5.50 1.88
C ALA A 158 -40.01 4.07 2.46
N PRO A 159 -40.04 3.02 1.61
CA PRO A 159 -40.00 1.63 2.06
C PRO A 159 -38.68 1.34 2.77
N GLN A 160 -38.66 0.27 3.59
CA GLN A 160 -37.45 -0.20 4.26
C GLN A 160 -36.43 -0.73 3.24
N CYS A 161 -35.16 -0.37 3.39
CA CYS A 161 -34.09 -0.79 2.48
C CYS A 161 -33.95 -2.31 2.39
N LYS A 162 -34.25 -3.05 3.47
CA LYS A 162 -34.27 -4.53 3.48
C LYS A 162 -35.31 -5.13 2.52
N THR A 163 -36.38 -4.40 2.19
CA THR A 163 -37.45 -4.90 1.30
C THR A 163 -37.13 -4.74 -0.18
N LEU A 164 -36.10 -3.94 -0.51
CA LEU A 164 -35.68 -3.67 -1.87
C LEU A 164 -34.50 -4.58 -2.26
N ASP A 165 -34.41 -4.91 -3.55
CA ASP A 165 -33.26 -5.64 -4.08
C ASP A 165 -32.01 -4.73 -4.01
N PRO A 166 -30.88 -5.17 -3.41
CA PRO A 166 -29.64 -4.39 -3.35
C PRO A 166 -29.14 -3.85 -4.69
N LYS A 167 -29.52 -4.46 -5.81
CA LYS A 167 -29.19 -3.96 -7.16
C LYS A 167 -29.93 -2.67 -7.53
N THR A 168 -31.05 -2.39 -6.87
CA THR A 168 -31.86 -1.20 -7.13
C THR A 168 -31.30 0.05 -6.48
N PHE A 169 -30.41 -0.08 -5.49
CA PHE A 169 -29.78 1.05 -4.81
C PHE A 169 -28.97 1.91 -5.80
N GLY A 170 -29.50 3.10 -6.11
CA GLY A 170 -28.92 4.04 -7.06
C GLY A 170 -29.75 5.32 -7.19
N ASN A 171 -29.45 6.15 -8.20
CA ASN A 171 -29.81 7.57 -8.30
C ASN A 171 -31.31 7.97 -8.20
N ASN A 172 -32.24 7.02 -8.00
CA ASN A 172 -33.68 7.30 -7.85
C ASN A 172 -34.37 6.44 -6.77
N THR A 173 -33.66 5.54 -6.09
CA THR A 173 -34.25 4.79 -4.99
C THR A 173 -34.19 5.63 -3.73
N GLU A 174 -35.29 5.65 -2.98
CA GLU A 174 -35.31 6.18 -1.63
C GLU A 174 -35.76 5.04 -0.72
N CYS A 175 -35.03 4.83 0.37
CA CYS A 175 -35.43 3.85 1.37
C CYS A 175 -34.98 4.27 2.77
N THR A 176 -35.76 3.85 3.76
CA THR A 176 -35.39 4.00 5.16
C THR A 176 -34.45 2.85 5.53
N CYS A 177 -33.31 3.15 6.16
CA CYS A 177 -32.34 2.14 6.61
C CYS A 177 -32.34 1.96 8.14
N HIS A 178 -33.40 2.41 8.80
CA HIS A 178 -33.53 2.35 10.26
C HIS A 178 -33.50 0.90 10.78
N GLU A 179 -34.02 -0.05 10.00
CA GLU A 179 -34.01 -1.47 10.35
C GLU A 179 -32.61 -2.13 10.30
N LEU A 180 -31.59 -1.43 9.81
CA LEU A 180 -30.25 -1.98 9.61
C LEU A 180 -29.34 -1.88 10.83
N TRP A 181 -29.71 -1.09 11.84
CA TRP A 181 -28.82 -0.84 12.96
C TRP A 181 -29.01 -1.90 14.04
N TYR A 182 -28.34 -3.05 13.95
CA TYR A 182 -28.45 -4.06 15.01
C TYR A 182 -28.02 -3.48 16.38
N ASN A 183 -28.83 -3.69 17.43
CA ASN A 183 -28.81 -2.99 18.73
C ASN A 183 -29.33 -1.54 18.68
N ASN A 184 -30.18 -1.31 17.68
CA ASN A 184 -30.87 -0.09 17.29
C ASN A 184 -30.99 0.88 18.45
N ASP A 185 -30.29 2.00 18.33
CA ASP A 185 -30.54 3.21 19.10
C ASP A 185 -30.00 3.26 20.54
N GLU A 186 -29.25 2.26 21.02
CA GLU A 186 -28.60 2.37 22.34
C GLU A 186 -27.27 3.14 22.26
N VAL A 187 -27.09 4.07 23.20
CA VAL A 187 -25.79 4.72 23.43
C VAL A 187 -24.97 3.78 24.29
N ILE A 188 -23.85 3.31 23.76
CA ILE A 188 -22.95 2.39 24.46
C ILE A 188 -21.90 3.21 25.20
N ASP A 189 -21.77 3.00 26.51
CA ASP A 189 -21.01 3.90 27.40
C ASP A 189 -19.54 3.50 27.63
N GLU A 190 -19.05 2.41 27.02
CA GLU A 190 -17.81 1.74 27.43
C GLU A 190 -16.75 1.60 26.32
N PHE A 191 -16.57 2.58 25.44
CA PHE A 191 -15.44 2.56 24.49
C PHE A 191 -14.25 3.36 25.03
N GLU A 192 -13.17 2.66 25.41
CA GLU A 192 -11.92 3.29 25.78
C GLU A 192 -10.97 3.37 24.58
N TRP A 193 -10.50 4.58 24.26
CA TRP A 193 -9.51 4.80 23.22
C TRP A 193 -8.49 5.85 23.65
N MET A 194 -7.20 5.55 23.49
CA MET A 194 -6.10 6.43 23.90
C MET A 194 -6.22 6.93 25.36
N GLY A 195 -6.70 6.07 26.26
CA GLY A 195 -6.86 6.38 27.70
C GLY A 195 -8.02 7.34 28.01
N THR A 196 -8.97 7.50 27.10
CA THR A 196 -10.18 8.31 27.27
C THR A 196 -11.42 7.46 27.01
N THR A 197 -12.46 7.65 27.83
CA THR A 197 -13.74 6.96 27.71
C THR A 197 -14.71 7.74 26.81
N TYR A 198 -15.35 7.01 25.90
CA TYR A 198 -16.32 7.52 24.95
C TYR A 198 -17.63 6.76 25.07
N ARG A 199 -18.72 7.53 25.03
CA ARG A 199 -20.07 7.05 24.76
C ARG A 199 -20.29 7.11 23.25
N TYR A 200 -20.92 6.12 22.65
CA TYR A 200 -21.04 6.10 21.19
C TYR A 200 -22.32 5.43 20.71
N MET A 201 -22.75 5.86 19.53
CA MET A 201 -23.85 5.29 18.76
C MET A 201 -23.31 4.78 17.43
N VAL A 202 -23.70 3.57 17.03
CA VAL A 202 -23.18 2.93 15.80
C VAL A 202 -24.29 2.66 14.80
N PHE A 203 -23.99 3.05 13.57
CA PHE A 203 -24.71 2.72 12.36
C PHE A 203 -23.96 1.61 11.63
N ASN A 204 -24.30 0.37 11.95
CA ASN A 204 -23.68 -0.80 11.33
C ASN A 204 -24.27 -1.05 9.94
N SER A 205 -23.40 -1.12 8.95
CA SER A 205 -23.76 -1.45 7.57
C SER A 205 -23.70 -2.96 7.36
N PRO A 206 -24.82 -3.64 6.99
CA PRO A 206 -24.80 -5.08 6.79
C PRO A 206 -24.10 -5.47 5.48
N PRO A 207 -23.62 -6.72 5.34
CA PRO A 207 -22.79 -7.14 4.20
C PRO A 207 -23.44 -7.00 2.81
N TRP A 208 -24.77 -6.96 2.76
CA TRP A 208 -25.56 -6.82 1.54
C TRP A 208 -25.86 -5.36 1.17
N PHE A 209 -25.51 -4.40 2.03
CA PHE A 209 -25.77 -2.98 1.81
C PHE A 209 -24.66 -2.36 0.92
N LEU A 210 -24.96 -2.32 -0.38
CA LEU A 210 -24.03 -1.92 -1.43
C LEU A 210 -24.43 -0.56 -2.02
N CYS A 211 -23.44 0.25 -2.34
CA CYS A 211 -23.56 1.45 -3.14
C CYS A 211 -23.11 1.12 -4.58
N ASN A 212 -24.04 1.21 -5.52
CA ASN A 212 -23.79 0.92 -6.94
C ASN A 212 -23.66 2.18 -7.79
N THR A 213 -23.87 3.36 -7.21
CA THR A 213 -23.82 4.64 -7.94
C THR A 213 -22.94 5.63 -7.17
N PRO A 214 -21.91 6.23 -7.79
CA PRO A 214 -21.14 7.27 -7.14
C PRO A 214 -22.03 8.48 -6.85
N THR A 215 -21.67 9.28 -5.86
CA THR A 215 -22.44 10.44 -5.36
C THR A 215 -23.83 10.13 -4.79
N TYR A 216 -24.21 8.85 -4.75
CA TYR A 216 -25.42 8.46 -4.05
C TYR A 216 -25.26 8.72 -2.55
N LEU A 217 -26.35 9.12 -1.92
CA LEU A 217 -26.32 9.76 -0.61
C LEU A 217 -26.87 8.81 0.46
N LEU A 218 -26.16 8.73 1.58
CA LEU A 218 -26.62 8.12 2.83
C LEU A 218 -26.80 9.25 3.85
N SER A 219 -28.04 9.50 4.26
CA SER A 219 -28.38 10.49 5.27
C SER A 219 -28.56 9.80 6.63
N LEU A 220 -27.81 10.24 7.62
CA LEU A 220 -27.94 9.79 9.01
C LEU A 220 -28.29 10.98 9.89
N GLN A 221 -29.20 10.78 10.84
CA GLN A 221 -29.54 11.77 11.85
C GLN A 221 -29.35 11.17 13.24
N THR A 222 -28.53 11.81 14.07
CA THR A 222 -28.44 11.49 15.50
C THR A 222 -28.97 12.65 16.32
N PHE A 223 -29.60 12.32 17.45
CA PHE A 223 -30.18 13.30 18.35
C PHE A 223 -29.32 13.45 19.60
N PHE A 224 -29.31 14.65 20.15
CA PHE A 224 -28.54 14.97 21.34
C PHE A 224 -29.23 16.05 22.18
N ASN A 225 -28.93 16.06 23.48
CA ASN A 225 -29.28 17.14 24.38
C ASN A 225 -28.10 18.12 24.49
N SER A 226 -28.38 19.41 24.43
CA SER A 226 -27.43 20.43 24.87
C SER A 226 -27.46 20.44 26.41
N LEU A 227 -26.33 20.15 27.06
CA LEU A 227 -26.24 20.30 28.51
C LEU A 227 -26.31 21.80 28.86
N LEU A 228 -27.10 22.13 29.89
CA LEU A 228 -27.35 23.48 30.37
C LEU A 228 -26.07 24.28 30.61
N ASP A 229 -25.89 25.33 29.83
CA ASP A 229 -25.65 26.72 30.25
C ASP A 229 -25.34 27.51 28.98
N SER A 230 -26.34 28.25 28.51
CA SER A 230 -26.47 29.23 27.40
C SER A 230 -25.22 29.88 26.75
N SER A 231 -24.11 29.16 26.56
CA SER A 231 -22.80 29.70 26.18
C SER A 231 -22.06 28.83 25.16
N THR A 232 -22.34 27.52 25.07
CA THR A 232 -21.82 26.67 23.99
C THR A 232 -22.72 26.78 22.76
N THR A 233 -22.46 27.81 21.95
CA THR A 233 -23.17 28.08 20.68
C THR A 233 -22.96 27.01 19.61
N ASN A 234 -22.05 26.05 19.80
CA ASN A 234 -21.74 24.97 18.86
C ASN A 234 -21.30 23.68 19.59
N PRO A 235 -22.24 22.83 20.05
CA PRO A 235 -21.89 21.52 20.59
C PRO A 235 -21.14 20.69 19.54
N THR A 236 -20.16 19.91 19.98
CA THR A 236 -19.36 19.06 19.10
C THR A 236 -19.59 17.58 19.37
N LEU A 237 -19.44 16.75 18.34
CA LEU A 237 -19.44 15.30 18.41
C LEU A 237 -18.30 14.77 17.55
N SER A 238 -17.81 13.57 17.80
CA SER A 238 -16.81 12.92 16.95
C SER A 238 -17.47 11.89 16.06
N ILE A 239 -16.98 11.73 14.83
CA ILE A 239 -17.44 10.66 13.92
C ILE A 239 -16.27 9.81 13.46
N ALA A 240 -16.51 8.53 13.23
CA ALA A 240 -15.57 7.63 12.57
C ALA A 240 -16.33 6.77 11.55
N ALA A 241 -15.72 6.59 10.37
CA ALA A 241 -16.20 5.65 9.37
C ALA A 241 -15.21 4.48 9.27
N TYR A 242 -15.72 3.26 9.24
CA TYR A 242 -14.90 2.05 9.20
C TYR A 242 -15.54 0.97 8.34
N ASP A 243 -14.70 0.03 7.87
CA ASP A 243 -15.17 -1.12 7.11
C ASP A 243 -15.90 -2.11 8.04
N PRO A 244 -17.16 -2.48 7.76
CA PRO A 244 -17.92 -3.42 8.58
C PRO A 244 -17.24 -4.78 8.77
N THR A 245 -16.32 -5.17 7.89
CA THR A 245 -15.65 -6.48 7.95
C THR A 245 -14.62 -6.60 9.08
N LEU A 246 -14.02 -5.49 9.54
CA LEU A 246 -13.05 -5.49 10.65
C LEU A 246 -13.72 -5.33 12.01
N GLY A 247 -14.87 -4.64 12.05
CA GLY A 247 -15.48 -4.17 13.29
C GLY A 247 -14.78 -2.93 13.86
N MET A 248 -15.48 -2.19 14.73
CA MET A 248 -15.04 -0.88 15.22
C MET A 248 -13.72 -0.95 16.01
N GLN A 249 -13.65 -1.79 17.05
CA GLN A 249 -12.47 -1.86 17.93
C GLN A 249 -11.21 -2.22 17.17
N LYS A 250 -11.26 -3.29 16.38
CA LYS A 250 -10.12 -3.73 15.56
C LYS A 250 -9.72 -2.67 14.54
N ALA A 251 -10.67 -1.95 13.94
CA ALA A 251 -10.37 -0.87 13.00
C ALA A 251 -9.58 0.27 13.67
N PHE A 252 -9.87 0.61 14.93
CA PHE A 252 -9.07 1.58 15.69
C PHE A 252 -7.68 1.05 16.06
N GLU A 253 -7.61 -0.16 16.61
CA GLU A 253 -6.34 -0.80 17.01
C GLU A 253 -5.36 -0.96 15.83
N THR A 254 -5.88 -1.29 14.64
CA THR A 254 -5.09 -1.46 13.41
C THR A 254 -4.90 -0.17 12.60
N GLY A 255 -5.52 0.94 13.03
CA GLY A 255 -5.40 2.24 12.38
C GLY A 255 -6.05 2.32 11.00
N TYR A 256 -7.14 1.58 10.76
CA TYR A 256 -8.00 1.64 9.57
C TYR A 256 -9.16 2.63 9.71
N THR A 257 -9.29 3.26 10.88
CA THR A 257 -10.26 4.32 11.12
C THR A 257 -9.69 5.35 12.09
N ARG A 258 -10.32 6.53 12.12
CA ARG A 258 -9.95 7.66 12.98
C ARG A 258 -11.19 8.47 13.34
N MET A 259 -11.17 9.03 14.53
CA MET A 259 -12.19 9.99 14.96
C MET A 259 -11.92 11.37 14.37
N SER A 260 -12.94 11.98 13.81
CA SER A 260 -12.94 13.36 13.33
C SER A 260 -14.02 14.15 14.04
N LEU A 261 -13.66 15.31 14.61
CA LEU A 261 -14.60 16.18 15.30
C LEU A 261 -15.50 16.91 14.30
N ILE A 262 -16.79 16.99 14.59
CA ILE A 262 -17.80 17.70 13.82
C ILE A 262 -18.59 18.65 14.72
N ASN A 263 -19.16 19.68 14.10
CA ASN A 263 -20.18 20.50 14.75
C ASN A 263 -21.50 19.70 14.75
N ALA A 264 -22.00 19.39 15.94
CA ALA A 264 -23.24 18.67 16.12
C ALA A 264 -24.47 19.54 15.78
N ASN A 265 -24.38 20.85 16.00
CA ASN A 265 -25.46 21.79 15.66
C ASN A 265 -25.37 22.27 14.21
N GLY A 266 -25.44 21.33 13.27
CA GLY A 266 -25.27 21.63 11.85
C GLY A 266 -25.53 20.47 10.93
N ILE A 267 -25.48 20.81 9.64
CA ILE A 267 -25.48 19.85 8.54
C ILE A 267 -24.02 19.55 8.20
N VAL A 268 -23.64 18.29 8.23
CA VAL A 268 -22.28 17.83 7.92
C VAL A 268 -22.30 16.96 6.67
N ALA A 269 -21.67 17.42 5.61
CA ALA A 269 -21.37 16.60 4.44
C ALA A 269 -20.06 15.83 4.68
N VAL A 270 -20.12 14.51 4.51
CA VAL A 270 -19.00 13.58 4.68
C VAL A 270 -18.70 12.95 3.33
N ASN A 271 -17.62 13.39 2.72
CA ASN A 271 -17.10 12.79 1.50
C ASN A 271 -16.11 11.68 1.87
N LEU A 272 -16.37 10.47 1.43
CA LEU A 272 -15.53 9.31 1.72
C LEU A 272 -14.56 9.05 0.57
N GLY A 273 -13.27 9.25 0.82
CA GLY A 273 -12.22 8.74 -0.06
C GLY A 273 -12.01 7.24 0.15
N LEU A 274 -11.93 6.48 -0.94
CA LEU A 274 -11.70 5.04 -0.90
C LEU A 274 -10.20 4.72 -0.89
N LEU A 275 -9.68 4.29 0.25
CA LEU A 275 -8.35 3.70 0.35
C LEU A 275 -8.51 2.23 0.76
N TYR A 276 -8.04 1.29 -0.05
CA TYR A 276 -8.09 -0.13 0.28
C TYR A 276 -6.71 -0.60 0.70
N ARG A 277 -6.56 -1.00 1.96
CA ARG A 277 -5.26 -1.37 2.53
C ARG A 277 -5.16 -2.88 2.68
N HIS A 278 -4.17 -3.47 2.01
CA HIS A 278 -3.79 -4.86 2.18
C HIS A 278 -2.48 -4.93 2.96
N ASN A 279 -2.59 -5.13 4.28
CA ASN A 279 -1.44 -5.32 5.14
C ASN A 279 -0.89 -6.74 4.99
N GLY A 280 0.42 -6.91 5.22
CA GLY A 280 1.11 -8.21 5.18
C GLY A 280 0.55 -9.25 6.17
N ASP A 281 -0.20 -8.82 7.19
CA ASP A 281 -0.87 -9.68 8.19
C ASP A 281 -2.13 -10.38 7.64
N GLY A 282 -2.44 -10.19 6.35
CA GLY A 282 -3.60 -10.79 5.68
C GLY A 282 -4.91 -10.05 5.89
N THR A 283 -4.93 -8.98 6.70
CA THR A 283 -6.10 -8.11 6.86
C THR A 283 -6.20 -7.15 5.68
N ALA A 284 -7.30 -7.24 4.94
CA ALA A 284 -7.62 -6.38 3.81
C ALA A 284 -8.95 -5.69 4.09
N ALA A 285 -8.96 -4.36 4.12
CA ALA A 285 -10.16 -3.57 4.40
C ALA A 285 -10.06 -2.15 3.84
N TYR A 286 -11.21 -1.48 3.75
CA TYR A 286 -11.27 -0.07 3.43
C TYR A 286 -10.88 0.79 4.63
N ASP A 287 -9.94 1.69 4.40
CA ASP A 287 -9.58 2.83 5.23
C ASP A 287 -10.24 4.05 4.59
N TYR A 288 -11.30 4.56 5.22
CA TYR A 288 -12.07 5.66 4.64
C TYR A 288 -11.41 6.99 4.98
N ASN A 289 -10.97 7.73 3.97
CA ASN A 289 -10.47 9.08 4.17
C ASN A 289 -11.66 10.07 4.23
N LEU A 290 -12.05 10.50 5.43
CA LEU A 290 -13.16 11.44 5.62
C LEU A 290 -12.75 12.87 5.28
N SER A 291 -13.40 13.47 4.28
CA SER A 291 -13.37 14.91 4.01
C SER A 291 -14.69 15.53 4.46
N LEU A 292 -14.60 16.43 5.44
CA LEU A 292 -15.75 16.98 6.16
C LEU A 292 -16.01 18.42 5.78
N SER A 293 -17.27 18.74 5.50
CA SER A 293 -17.75 20.10 5.34
C SER A 293 -18.98 20.30 6.21
N SER A 294 -18.93 21.24 7.14
CA SER A 294 -20.04 21.52 8.05
C SER A 294 -20.60 22.91 7.82
N SER A 295 -21.92 23.00 7.75
CA SER A 295 -22.65 24.27 7.81
C SER A 295 -23.40 24.34 9.14
N PRO A 296 -23.06 25.28 10.05
CA PRO A 296 -23.75 25.41 11.32
C PRO A 296 -25.19 25.85 11.08
N ASN A 297 -26.12 25.27 11.84
CA ASN A 297 -27.51 25.69 11.77
C ASN A 297 -27.75 26.85 12.72
N GLN A 298 -27.85 28.07 12.17
CA GLN A 298 -28.04 29.29 12.97
C GLN A 298 -29.48 29.45 13.49
N GLY A 299 -30.43 28.61 13.05
CA GLY A 299 -31.86 28.76 13.32
C GLY A 299 -32.45 27.76 14.31
N ILE A 300 -31.72 26.71 14.70
CA ILE A 300 -32.24 25.70 15.64
C ILE A 300 -31.84 26.11 17.07
N VAL A 301 -32.83 26.58 17.84
CA VAL A 301 -32.76 26.66 19.29
C VAL A 301 -33.38 25.39 19.84
N CYS A 302 -32.56 24.37 20.12
CA CYS A 302 -33.04 23.20 20.85
C CYS A 302 -32.91 23.50 22.34
N ASP A 303 -34.04 23.88 22.92
CA ASP A 303 -34.19 24.12 24.35
C ASP A 303 -35.00 22.96 24.94
N THR A 304 -34.31 22.10 25.71
CA THR A 304 -34.92 21.00 26.46
C THR A 304 -35.33 21.42 27.87
N THR A 305 -35.13 22.70 28.22
CA THR A 305 -35.24 23.22 29.59
C THR A 305 -36.43 24.15 29.81
N SER A 306 -36.92 24.83 28.75
CA SER A 306 -38.16 25.59 28.84
C SER A 306 -39.39 24.71 28.65
N ASN A 307 -40.39 24.92 29.51
CA ASN A 307 -41.68 24.24 29.51
C ASN A 307 -42.60 24.75 28.38
N SER A 308 -42.02 25.05 27.20
CA SER A 308 -42.73 25.60 26.05
C SER A 308 -43.12 24.49 25.06
N THR A 309 -44.13 24.76 24.26
CA THR A 309 -44.90 23.82 23.42
C THR A 309 -44.13 23.11 22.30
N TYR A 310 -42.81 23.30 22.18
CA TYR A 310 -41.96 22.71 21.13
C TYR A 310 -40.64 22.17 21.71
N GLN A 311 -40.71 21.15 22.56
CA GLN A 311 -39.54 20.37 22.98
C GLN A 311 -39.16 19.38 21.87
N TYR A 312 -38.24 19.78 20.99
CA TYR A 312 -37.58 18.83 20.09
C TYR A 312 -36.09 18.75 20.45
N PRO A 313 -35.54 17.54 20.62
CA PRO A 313 -34.10 17.38 20.86
C PRO A 313 -33.29 17.93 19.69
N CYS A 314 -32.07 18.38 19.98
CA CYS A 314 -31.15 18.76 18.91
C CYS A 314 -30.85 17.54 18.05
N HIS A 315 -30.54 17.78 16.77
CA HIS A 315 -30.06 16.72 15.89
C HIS A 315 -28.89 17.21 15.05
N THR A 316 -27.98 16.29 14.72
CA THR A 316 -26.98 16.48 13.68
C THR A 316 -27.40 15.67 12.46
N SER A 317 -27.30 16.27 11.27
CA SER A 317 -27.56 15.58 10.01
C SER A 317 -26.25 15.33 9.28
N LEU A 318 -25.93 14.07 9.06
CA LEU A 318 -24.75 13.61 8.34
C LEU A 318 -25.16 13.16 6.94
N PHE A 319 -24.65 13.83 5.92
CA PHE A 319 -24.82 13.46 4.52
C PHE A 319 -23.55 12.79 4.02
N ILE A 320 -23.55 11.47 3.98
CA ILE A 320 -22.41 10.67 3.58
C ILE A 320 -22.53 10.30 2.12
N GLN A 321 -21.47 10.53 1.36
CA GLN A 321 -21.41 10.16 -0.04
C GLN A 321 -20.01 9.67 -0.43
N VAL A 322 -19.97 8.84 -1.46
CA VAL A 322 -18.73 8.40 -2.08
C VAL A 322 -18.61 9.10 -3.44
N PRO A 323 -17.74 10.11 -3.58
CA PRO A 323 -17.72 10.98 -4.75
C PRO A 323 -17.29 10.27 -6.04
N SER A 324 -16.37 9.31 -5.97
CA SER A 324 -16.04 8.41 -7.08
C SER A 324 -15.74 7.01 -6.58
N PHE A 325 -15.88 6.03 -7.47
CA PHE A 325 -15.50 4.64 -7.21
C PHE A 325 -14.05 4.33 -7.61
N ASP A 326 -13.25 5.36 -7.84
CA ASP A 326 -11.81 5.21 -7.96
C ASP A 326 -11.26 5.00 -6.55
N ARG A 327 -10.67 3.84 -6.31
CA ARG A 327 -10.02 3.53 -5.04
C ARG A 327 -8.52 3.49 -5.22
N THR A 328 -7.83 3.92 -4.18
CA THR A 328 -6.39 3.74 -4.08
C THR A 328 -6.14 2.48 -3.28
N THR A 329 -5.50 1.49 -3.89
CA THR A 329 -5.06 0.27 -3.22
C THR A 329 -3.63 0.45 -2.72
N LEU A 330 -3.42 0.20 -1.42
CA LEU A 330 -2.09 0.12 -0.81
C LEU A 330 -1.78 -1.35 -0.58
N THR A 331 -0.77 -1.84 -1.29
CA THR A 331 -0.30 -3.22 -1.16
C THR A 331 1.16 -3.23 -0.73
N THR A 332 1.49 -4.14 0.17
CA THR A 332 2.88 -4.38 0.55
C THR A 332 3.47 -5.36 -0.45
N GLN A 333 4.51 -4.94 -1.17
CA GLN A 333 5.22 -5.77 -2.14
C GLN A 333 6.73 -5.69 -1.91
N LYS A 334 7.48 -6.69 -2.36
CA LYS A 334 8.94 -6.61 -2.34
C LYS A 334 9.42 -5.54 -3.31
N ALA A 335 10.47 -4.82 -2.94
CA ALA A 335 11.02 -3.72 -3.74
C ALA A 335 11.56 -4.19 -5.11
N MET A 336 11.91 -5.46 -5.22
CA MET A 336 12.35 -6.09 -6.46
C MET A 336 11.80 -7.51 -6.54
N GLY A 337 11.16 -7.85 -7.65
CA GLY A 337 10.76 -9.22 -7.96
C GLY A 337 11.87 -10.01 -8.64
N TRP A 338 11.72 -11.33 -8.71
CA TRP A 338 12.66 -12.20 -9.45
C TRP A 338 12.77 -11.82 -10.93
N THR A 339 11.67 -11.39 -11.55
CA THR A 339 11.63 -10.89 -12.92
C THR A 339 12.52 -9.65 -13.11
N ASP A 340 12.54 -8.76 -12.12
CA ASP A 340 13.33 -7.54 -12.16
C ASP A 340 14.83 -7.83 -11.99
N VAL A 341 15.18 -8.84 -11.19
CA VAL A 341 16.56 -9.33 -11.05
C VAL A 341 17.06 -9.86 -12.40
N ILE A 342 16.27 -10.67 -13.10
CA ILE A 342 16.64 -11.18 -14.44
C ILE A 342 16.81 -10.04 -15.44
N ALA A 343 15.87 -9.08 -15.45
CA ALA A 343 15.96 -7.92 -16.33
C ALA A 343 17.21 -7.08 -16.04
N SER A 344 17.51 -6.84 -14.76
CA SER A 344 18.72 -6.16 -14.30
C SER A 344 19.98 -6.91 -14.73
N ALA A 345 20.05 -8.23 -14.49
CA ALA A 345 21.17 -9.06 -14.87
C ALA A 345 21.42 -9.01 -16.39
N GLY A 346 20.37 -9.14 -17.21
CA GLY A 346 20.47 -9.03 -18.67
C GLY A 346 21.06 -7.69 -19.13
N SER A 347 20.61 -6.58 -18.53
CA SER A 347 21.16 -5.25 -18.79
C SER A 347 22.66 -5.17 -18.47
N PHE A 348 23.07 -5.56 -17.26
CA PHE A 348 24.48 -5.54 -16.88
C PHE A 348 25.35 -6.52 -17.69
N PHE A 349 24.79 -7.67 -18.09
CA PHE A 349 25.49 -8.62 -18.97
C PHE A 349 25.85 -8.00 -20.31
N SER A 350 24.91 -7.28 -20.92
CA SER A 350 25.12 -6.61 -22.21
C SER A 350 26.22 -5.55 -22.12
N ILE A 351 26.30 -4.82 -21.01
CA ILE A 351 27.37 -3.84 -20.75
C ILE A 351 28.73 -4.56 -20.64
N THR A 352 28.81 -5.64 -19.87
CA THR A 352 30.05 -6.42 -19.76
C THR A 352 30.48 -7.03 -21.08
N GLN A 353 29.54 -7.50 -21.90
CA GLN A 353 29.80 -8.01 -23.24
C GLN A 353 30.38 -6.94 -24.15
N PHE A 354 29.81 -5.73 -24.12
CA PHE A 354 30.31 -4.60 -24.92
C PHE A 354 31.74 -4.20 -24.51
N ILE A 355 32.01 -4.13 -23.20
CA ILE A 355 33.35 -3.85 -22.67
C ILE A 355 34.33 -4.96 -23.07
N ALA A 356 33.91 -6.21 -23.00
CA ALA A 356 34.75 -7.35 -23.37
C ALA A 356 35.09 -7.35 -24.87
N TRP A 357 34.16 -6.96 -25.76
CA TRP A 357 34.44 -6.76 -27.18
C TRP A 357 35.47 -5.66 -27.45
N PHE A 358 35.37 -4.55 -26.72
CA PHE A 358 36.31 -3.44 -26.86
C PHE A 358 37.72 -3.84 -26.37
N LEU A 359 37.81 -4.45 -25.20
CA LEU A 359 39.09 -4.84 -24.58
C LEU A 359 39.76 -6.03 -25.28
N SER A 360 39.00 -6.93 -25.89
CA SER A 360 39.52 -8.07 -26.66
C SER A 360 39.95 -7.70 -28.09
N GLY A 361 39.68 -6.47 -28.54
CA GLY A 361 39.91 -6.04 -29.91
C GLY A 361 38.90 -6.60 -30.93
N GLN A 362 37.90 -7.38 -30.49
CA GLN A 362 36.87 -7.92 -31.40
C GLN A 362 36.04 -6.83 -32.08
N ALA A 363 35.83 -5.70 -31.40
CA ALA A 363 35.09 -4.58 -31.94
C ALA A 363 35.76 -3.91 -33.16
N PHE A 364 37.05 -4.19 -33.42
CA PHE A 364 37.84 -3.57 -34.47
C PHE A 364 38.33 -4.55 -35.54
N LEU A 365 37.86 -5.80 -35.49
CA LEU A 365 38.12 -6.77 -36.55
C LEU A 365 37.20 -6.46 -37.76
N PRO A 366 37.74 -6.37 -38.98
CA PRO A 366 36.97 -6.10 -40.19
C PRO A 366 36.02 -7.24 -40.58
#